data_AF-A0A2N2Q9F1-F1
#
_entry.id   AF-A0A2N2Q9F1-F1
#
_cell.length_a   1.000
_cell.length_b   1.000
_cell.length_c   1.000
_cell.angle_alpha   90.00
_cell.angle_beta   90.00
_cell.angle_gamma   90.00
#
_symmetry.space_group_name_H-M   'P 1'
#
loop_
_entity.id
_entity.type
_entity.pdbx_description
1 polymer ?
#
loop_
_entity_poly.entity_id
_entity_poly.type
_entity_poly.pdbx_seq_one_letter_code
_entity_poly.pdbx_strand_id
1 'polypeptide(L)'
;MEQTMKKFIKLAAAVSAALATQYASAGAVTLYGDGGSINMPGTPSFQVASVYENAVNAVGQELKGYGEITQINGANIGTLCNGCELTFTFDSYIVNSISSTEATFTGGKVNVYLGFGGNNDLNPFTSASSAADVAAASNGALFLTLTGHAIDGSGNTLASTVFSGDLLGLAFTFFGGGLWDVDMAGAGLANANFNTDSVLAAFGGNADFAFDTSGRTSGVPHPGECTQLAGASCVAGSADIRGAVIPEPGTLALAGLGLMGLGFGSKRRKIAAC
;
A
#
# COMPACT_ATOMS: atom_id res chain seq x y z
N MET A 1 -12.86 33.16 -2.17
CA MET A 1 -11.57 32.50 -2.47
C MET A 1 -10.70 32.33 -1.22
N GLU A 2 -10.53 33.35 -0.38
CA GLU A 2 -9.62 33.28 0.78
C GLU A 2 -10.07 32.34 1.93
N GLN A 3 -11.38 32.16 2.15
CA GLN A 3 -11.87 31.26 3.21
C GLN A 3 -11.82 29.77 2.84
N THR A 4 -11.92 29.45 1.56
CA THR A 4 -11.87 28.07 1.06
C THR A 4 -10.45 27.52 1.18
N MET A 5 -9.46 28.32 0.76
CA MET A 5 -8.03 27.97 0.83
C MET A 5 -7.53 27.73 2.27
N LYS A 6 -8.05 28.47 3.26
CA LYS A 6 -7.70 28.30 4.69
C LYS A 6 -8.28 27.04 5.32
N LYS A 7 -9.37 26.48 4.79
CA LYS A 7 -9.93 25.19 5.25
C LYS A 7 -9.13 24.00 4.69
N PHE A 8 -8.60 24.12 3.48
CA PHE A 8 -7.86 23.05 2.80
C PHE A 8 -6.38 22.95 3.19
N ILE A 9 -5.71 24.08 3.48
CA ILE A 9 -4.37 24.04 4.11
C ILE A 9 -4.44 23.31 5.47
N LYS A 10 -5.56 23.41 6.19
CA LYS A 10 -5.79 22.66 7.43
C LYS A 10 -6.07 21.18 7.20
N LEU A 11 -6.60 20.77 6.04
CA LEU A 11 -6.87 19.38 5.70
C LEU A 11 -5.57 18.67 5.30
N ALA A 12 -4.75 19.29 4.44
CA ALA A 12 -3.41 18.81 4.10
C ALA A 12 -2.47 18.79 5.33
N ALA A 13 -2.53 19.82 6.19
CA ALA A 13 -1.75 19.85 7.43
C ALA A 13 -2.26 18.87 8.50
N ALA A 14 -3.54 18.48 8.49
CA ALA A 14 -4.07 17.46 9.40
C ALA A 14 -3.61 16.05 9.01
N VAL A 15 -3.46 15.76 7.71
CA VAL A 15 -2.84 14.52 7.23
C VAL A 15 -1.36 14.45 7.63
N SER A 16 -0.62 15.57 7.57
CA SER A 16 0.78 15.63 8.02
C SER A 16 0.98 15.60 9.55
N ALA A 17 0.00 16.02 10.34
CA ALA A 17 0.11 16.11 11.81
C ALA A 17 -0.26 14.80 12.55
N ALA A 18 -0.84 13.81 11.88
CA ALA A 18 -1.11 12.49 12.45
C ALA A 18 0.15 11.59 12.53
N LEU A 19 1.29 12.00 11.97
CA LEU A 19 2.49 11.17 11.77
C LEU A 19 3.39 10.97 13.02
N ALA A 20 2.97 11.40 14.21
CA ALA A 20 3.86 11.44 15.37
C ALA A 20 3.34 10.65 16.59
N THR A 21 3.00 9.36 16.44
CA THR A 21 2.82 8.48 17.62
C THR A 21 3.21 7.02 17.39
N GLN A 22 4.31 6.64 18.02
CA GLN A 22 4.55 5.37 18.74
C GLN A 22 4.29 4.04 17.99
N TYR A 23 5.33 3.51 17.35
CA TYR A 23 5.40 2.12 16.94
C TYR A 23 5.80 1.25 18.15
N ALA A 24 4.92 0.33 18.56
CA ALA A 24 5.36 -0.81 19.37
C ALA A 24 6.31 -1.67 18.51
N SER A 25 7.45 -2.10 19.05
CA SER A 25 8.40 -2.92 18.30
C SER A 25 7.77 -4.27 17.97
N ALA A 26 7.31 -4.40 16.74
CA ALA A 26 6.86 -5.67 16.21
C ALA A 26 8.07 -6.53 15.79
N GLY A 27 8.01 -7.83 16.07
CA GLY A 27 9.00 -8.80 15.58
C GLY A 27 8.88 -9.01 14.07
N ALA A 28 9.98 -9.43 13.44
CA ALA A 28 9.96 -9.83 12.04
C ALA A 28 9.10 -11.09 11.84
N VAL A 29 8.45 -11.22 10.69
CA VAL A 29 7.61 -12.36 10.29
C VAL A 29 8.09 -12.91 8.96
N THR A 30 8.23 -14.23 8.85
CA THR A 30 8.53 -14.89 7.57
C THR A 30 7.24 -15.35 6.92
N LEU A 31 6.98 -14.88 5.71
CA LEU A 31 5.78 -15.21 4.94
C LEU A 31 6.17 -16.06 3.74
N TYR A 32 5.41 -17.11 3.46
CA TYR A 32 5.68 -18.07 2.40
C TYR A 32 4.75 -17.81 1.21
N GLY A 33 5.32 -17.66 0.02
CA GLY A 33 4.61 -17.54 -1.25
C GLY A 33 4.93 -18.70 -2.20
N ASP A 34 4.38 -18.65 -3.41
CA ASP A 34 4.63 -19.69 -4.41
C ASP A 34 6.06 -19.59 -4.94
N GLY A 35 6.92 -20.53 -4.53
CA GLY A 35 8.33 -20.56 -4.93
C GLY A 35 9.33 -19.97 -3.94
N GLY A 36 8.91 -19.42 -2.80
CA GLY A 36 9.84 -18.91 -1.79
C GLY A 36 9.22 -18.27 -0.56
N SER A 37 10.03 -17.51 0.18
CA SER A 37 9.61 -16.81 1.40
C SER A 37 10.23 -15.43 1.47
N ILE A 38 9.49 -14.47 2.04
CA ILE A 38 9.94 -13.12 2.33
C ILE A 38 9.98 -12.86 3.84
N ASN A 39 11.08 -12.27 4.31
CA ASN A 39 11.24 -11.87 5.70
C ASN A 39 10.81 -10.42 5.87
N MET A 40 9.66 -10.22 6.51
CA MET A 40 9.10 -8.90 6.77
C MET A 40 9.58 -8.34 8.10
N PRO A 41 10.11 -7.11 8.15
CA PRO A 41 10.36 -6.44 9.42
C PRO A 41 9.03 -6.06 10.10
N GLY A 42 9.01 -5.96 11.43
CA GLY A 42 7.75 -5.74 12.16
C GLY A 42 7.10 -4.37 11.95
N THR A 43 7.85 -3.35 11.52
CA THR A 43 7.31 -2.04 11.16
C THR A 43 7.78 -1.69 9.75
N PRO A 44 7.15 -2.24 8.71
CA PRO A 44 7.61 -2.06 7.35
C PRO A 44 7.16 -0.71 6.79
N SER A 45 8.13 0.03 6.28
CA SER A 45 7.98 1.16 5.38
C SER A 45 8.36 0.66 4.00
N PHE A 46 7.37 0.47 3.12
CA PHE A 46 7.57 0.06 1.73
C PHE A 46 7.93 1.28 0.91
N GLN A 47 9.10 1.25 0.27
CA GLN A 47 9.53 2.28 -0.66
C GLN A 47 9.19 1.82 -2.09
N VAL A 48 8.30 2.57 -2.75
CA VAL A 48 7.88 2.33 -4.12
C VAL A 48 8.71 3.19 -5.06
N ALA A 49 9.55 2.55 -5.86
CA ALA A 49 10.43 3.28 -6.78
C ALA A 49 9.69 3.77 -8.02
N SER A 50 8.67 3.03 -8.45
CA SER A 50 7.96 3.30 -9.69
C SER A 50 6.45 3.07 -9.51
N VAL A 51 5.68 4.10 -9.85
CA VAL A 51 4.23 4.06 -9.99
C VAL A 51 3.90 4.48 -11.41
N TYR A 52 3.07 3.71 -12.10
CA TYR A 52 2.56 4.03 -13.42
C TYR A 52 1.04 3.97 -13.41
N GLU A 53 0.39 5.06 -13.79
CA GLU A 53 -1.07 5.19 -13.65
C GLU A 53 -1.69 5.95 -14.81
N ASN A 54 -2.98 5.71 -15.07
CA ASN A 54 -3.70 6.53 -16.03
C ASN A 54 -3.90 7.95 -15.49
N ALA A 55 -4.06 8.91 -16.39
CA ALA A 55 -4.55 10.22 -16.00
C ALA A 55 -6.08 10.21 -15.90
N VAL A 56 -6.63 11.13 -15.11
CA VAL A 56 -8.07 11.37 -14.97
C VAL A 56 -8.36 12.85 -15.18
N ASN A 57 -9.47 13.18 -15.82
CA ASN A 57 -9.87 14.55 -16.13
C ASN A 57 -11.38 14.83 -15.96
N ALA A 58 -12.15 13.85 -15.50
CA ALA A 58 -13.58 14.02 -15.26
C ALA A 58 -14.06 13.21 -14.04
N VAL A 59 -15.08 13.73 -13.36
CA VAL A 59 -15.80 13.01 -12.30
C VAL A 59 -16.38 11.71 -12.84
N GLY A 60 -16.30 10.64 -12.04
CA GLY A 60 -16.75 9.31 -12.40
C GLY A 60 -15.75 8.47 -13.20
N GLN A 61 -14.61 9.03 -13.60
CA GLN A 61 -13.52 8.22 -14.15
C GLN A 61 -12.83 7.40 -13.07
N GLU A 62 -12.27 6.27 -13.48
CA GLU A 62 -11.47 5.40 -12.62
C GLU A 62 -9.99 5.76 -12.74
N LEU A 63 -9.33 5.94 -11.60
CA LEU A 63 -7.88 5.92 -11.47
C LEU A 63 -7.41 4.49 -11.15
N LYS A 64 -6.40 4.05 -11.90
CA LYS A 64 -5.78 2.73 -11.79
C LYS A 64 -4.34 2.75 -12.28
N GLY A 65 -3.58 1.78 -11.82
CA GLY A 65 -2.17 1.69 -12.17
C GLY A 65 -1.50 0.46 -11.59
N TYR A 66 -0.18 0.46 -11.72
CA TYR A 66 0.70 -0.59 -11.23
C TYR A 66 2.04 0.01 -10.81
N GLY A 67 2.84 -0.79 -10.12
CA GLY A 67 4.18 -0.37 -9.73
C GLY A 67 4.98 -1.48 -9.06
N GLU A 68 6.17 -1.10 -8.60
CA GLU A 68 7.12 -1.98 -7.94
C GLU A 68 7.56 -1.41 -6.58
N ILE A 69 7.47 -2.25 -5.56
CA ILE A 69 8.09 -2.01 -4.26
C ILE A 69 9.51 -2.53 -4.33
N THR A 70 10.50 -1.63 -4.23
CA THR A 70 11.91 -2.02 -4.39
C THR A 70 12.64 -2.17 -3.07
N GLN A 71 12.13 -1.56 -2.01
CA GLN A 71 12.73 -1.64 -0.67
C GLN A 71 11.67 -1.71 0.42
N ILE A 72 12.05 -2.33 1.55
CA ILE A 72 11.31 -2.25 2.80
C ILE A 72 12.30 -1.85 3.90
N ASN A 73 12.00 -0.77 4.62
CA ASN A 73 12.90 -0.17 5.61
C ASN A 73 14.30 0.14 5.07
N GLY A 74 14.40 0.52 3.79
CA GLY A 74 15.66 0.80 3.11
C GLY A 74 16.47 -0.44 2.72
N ALA A 75 15.96 -1.65 2.99
CA ALA A 75 16.55 -2.90 2.50
C ALA A 75 15.91 -3.29 1.16
N ASN A 76 16.73 -3.53 0.14
CA ASN A 76 16.25 -3.99 -1.17
C ASN A 76 15.47 -5.31 -1.03
N ILE A 77 14.40 -5.48 -1.79
CA ILE A 77 13.59 -6.71 -1.76
C ILE A 77 14.43 -7.99 -1.93
N GLY A 78 15.43 -7.96 -2.81
CA GLY A 78 16.36 -9.08 -3.02
C GLY A 78 17.19 -9.50 -1.80
N THR A 79 17.26 -8.69 -0.73
CA THR A 79 17.89 -9.08 0.55
C THR A 79 16.88 -9.66 1.54
N LEU A 80 15.58 -9.42 1.34
CA LEU A 80 14.48 -9.92 2.17
C LEU A 80 13.95 -11.26 1.67
N CYS A 81 14.10 -11.53 0.37
CA CYS A 81 13.88 -12.81 -0.26
C CYS A 81 14.82 -13.00 -1.46
N ASN A 82 15.25 -14.24 -1.68
CA ASN A 82 16.15 -14.55 -2.79
C ASN A 82 15.35 -14.70 -4.08
N GLY A 83 15.65 -13.88 -5.09
CA GLY A 83 15.03 -13.97 -6.42
C GLY A 83 13.52 -13.77 -6.37
N CYS A 84 13.07 -12.75 -5.64
CA CYS A 84 11.68 -12.34 -5.55
C CYS A 84 11.51 -10.90 -6.07
N GLU A 85 10.26 -10.56 -6.39
CA GLU A 85 9.82 -9.22 -6.78
C GLU A 85 8.53 -8.91 -6.01
N LEU A 86 8.37 -7.66 -5.56
CA LEU A 86 7.11 -7.17 -5.00
C LEU A 86 6.52 -6.13 -5.93
N THR A 87 5.40 -6.49 -6.55
CA THR A 87 4.65 -5.62 -7.45
C THR A 87 3.29 -5.32 -6.87
N PHE A 88 2.62 -4.30 -7.38
CA PHE A 88 1.25 -4.04 -7.00
C PHE A 88 0.46 -3.51 -8.17
N THR A 89 -0.86 -3.71 -8.10
CA THR A 89 -1.85 -3.06 -8.93
C THR A 89 -2.83 -2.33 -8.05
N PHE A 90 -3.41 -1.25 -8.58
CA PHE A 90 -4.50 -0.55 -7.93
C PHE A 90 -5.56 -0.15 -8.94
N ASP A 91 -6.81 -0.17 -8.49
CA ASP A 91 -7.98 0.12 -9.31
C ASP A 91 -9.13 0.61 -8.44
N SER A 92 -10.31 0.80 -9.04
CA SER A 92 -11.55 1.14 -8.33
C SER A 92 -11.53 2.48 -7.57
N TYR A 93 -10.56 3.35 -7.83
CA TYR A 93 -10.56 4.73 -7.33
C TYR A 93 -11.41 5.60 -8.25
N ILE A 94 -12.62 5.94 -7.82
CA ILE A 94 -13.55 6.73 -8.63
C ILE A 94 -13.39 8.21 -8.29
N VAL A 95 -13.12 9.03 -9.31
CA VAL A 95 -13.03 10.49 -9.17
C VAL A 95 -14.35 11.03 -8.64
N ASN A 96 -14.32 11.55 -7.41
CA ASN A 96 -15.48 12.15 -6.75
C ASN A 96 -15.55 13.66 -7.01
N SER A 97 -14.41 14.34 -7.00
CA SER A 97 -14.29 15.71 -7.44
C SER A 97 -12.94 15.97 -8.11
N ILE A 98 -12.93 16.87 -9.10
CA ILE A 98 -11.73 17.25 -9.85
C ILE A 98 -11.79 18.71 -10.26
N SER A 99 -10.63 19.37 -10.23
CA SER A 99 -10.38 20.73 -10.69
C SER A 99 -9.00 20.79 -11.35
N SER A 100 -8.59 21.97 -11.81
CA SER A 100 -7.24 22.16 -12.39
C SER A 100 -6.10 21.90 -11.40
N THR A 101 -6.38 21.98 -10.09
CA THR A 101 -5.34 21.89 -9.04
C THR A 101 -5.52 20.75 -8.06
N GLU A 102 -6.68 20.09 -8.03
CA GLU A 102 -7.01 19.10 -7.01
C GLU A 102 -7.92 18.02 -7.58
N ALA A 103 -7.74 16.78 -7.11
CA ALA A 103 -8.69 15.69 -7.29
C ALA A 103 -8.88 14.90 -6.00
N THR A 104 -10.06 14.33 -5.84
CA THR A 104 -10.41 13.43 -4.74
C THR A 104 -11.11 12.21 -5.29
N PHE A 105 -10.89 11.08 -4.63
CA PHE A 105 -11.35 9.78 -5.09
C PHE A 105 -12.05 9.04 -3.97
N THR A 106 -13.00 8.20 -4.33
CA THR A 106 -13.72 7.28 -3.43
C THR A 106 -13.42 5.84 -3.82
N GLY A 107 -13.60 4.90 -2.88
CA GLY A 107 -13.33 3.49 -3.12
C GLY A 107 -11.83 3.20 -3.12
N GLY A 108 -11.37 2.44 -4.11
CA GLY A 108 -9.98 2.06 -4.23
C GLY A 108 -9.70 0.66 -3.69
N LYS A 109 -8.96 -0.11 -4.49
CA LYS A 109 -8.40 -1.41 -4.13
C LYS A 109 -6.95 -1.44 -4.53
N VAL A 110 -6.10 -2.03 -3.69
CA VAL A 110 -4.69 -2.27 -3.99
C VAL A 110 -4.39 -3.74 -3.73
N ASN A 111 -3.83 -4.42 -4.71
CA ASN A 111 -3.35 -5.79 -4.57
C ASN A 111 -1.83 -5.78 -4.72
N VAL A 112 -1.13 -6.30 -3.72
CA VAL A 112 0.31 -6.51 -3.75
C VAL A 112 0.56 -7.98 -4.09
N TYR A 113 1.50 -8.23 -4.98
CA TYR A 113 1.88 -9.56 -5.45
C TYR A 113 3.34 -9.84 -5.11
N LEU A 114 3.60 -11.07 -4.70
CA LEU A 114 4.93 -11.61 -4.46
C LEU A 114 5.27 -12.56 -5.61
N GLY A 115 6.16 -12.11 -6.49
CA GLY A 115 6.72 -12.89 -7.59
C GLY A 115 7.96 -13.67 -7.18
N PHE A 116 8.20 -14.79 -7.86
CA PHE A 116 9.47 -15.51 -7.86
C PHE A 116 9.80 -16.01 -9.27
N GLY A 117 11.09 -16.17 -9.57
CA GLY A 117 11.55 -16.81 -10.80
C GLY A 117 11.08 -16.07 -12.05
N GLY A 118 10.27 -16.73 -12.89
CA GLY A 118 9.74 -16.16 -14.14
C GLY A 118 8.71 -15.05 -13.93
N ASN A 119 8.18 -14.89 -12.72
CA ASN A 119 7.23 -13.84 -12.34
C ASN A 119 7.91 -12.59 -11.77
N ASN A 120 9.24 -12.50 -11.86
CA ASN A 120 10.01 -11.29 -11.53
C ASN A 120 10.40 -10.58 -12.83
N ASP A 121 9.39 -10.14 -13.57
CA ASP A 121 9.53 -9.72 -14.95
C ASP A 121 8.93 -8.34 -15.22
N LEU A 122 8.54 -7.58 -14.17
CA LEU A 122 8.05 -6.23 -14.36
C LEU A 122 9.19 -5.32 -14.84
N ASN A 123 9.22 -5.05 -16.14
CA ASN A 123 10.08 -4.05 -16.73
C ASN A 123 9.32 -3.21 -17.77
N PRO A 124 8.72 -2.09 -17.33
CA PRO A 124 7.89 -1.24 -18.17
C PRO A 124 8.60 -0.64 -19.39
N PHE A 125 9.93 -0.53 -19.37
CA PHE A 125 10.70 0.02 -20.49
C PHE A 125 11.04 -1.01 -21.57
N THR A 126 10.74 -2.29 -21.33
CA THR A 126 11.02 -3.36 -22.29
C THR A 126 9.77 -4.12 -22.74
N SER A 127 8.65 -3.91 -22.06
CA SER A 127 7.37 -4.51 -22.41
C SER A 127 6.77 -3.87 -23.67
N ALA A 128 5.78 -4.55 -24.26
CA ALA A 128 5.14 -4.12 -25.50
C ALA A 128 4.02 -3.07 -25.31
N SER A 129 3.49 -2.92 -24.09
CA SER A 129 2.37 -2.03 -23.77
C SER A 129 2.18 -1.93 -22.25
N SER A 130 1.44 -0.93 -21.79
CA SER A 130 1.02 -0.83 -20.38
C SER A 130 0.15 -2.01 -19.94
N ALA A 131 -0.63 -2.62 -20.84
CA ALA A 131 -1.42 -3.80 -20.53
C ALA A 131 -0.55 -5.03 -20.24
N ALA A 132 0.58 -5.15 -20.95
CA ALA A 132 1.58 -6.19 -20.67
C ALA A 132 2.26 -5.95 -19.31
N ASP A 133 2.49 -4.69 -18.94
CA ASP A 133 3.02 -4.36 -17.62
C ASP A 133 2.07 -4.68 -16.48
N VAL A 134 0.77 -4.39 -16.64
CA VAL A 134 -0.25 -4.78 -15.65
C VAL A 134 -0.27 -6.30 -15.47
N ALA A 135 -0.13 -7.06 -16.56
CA ALA A 135 -0.08 -8.51 -16.50
C ALA A 135 1.17 -9.01 -15.77
N ALA A 136 2.34 -8.41 -16.03
CA ALA A 136 3.58 -8.71 -15.30
C ALA A 136 3.46 -8.33 -13.81
N ALA A 137 2.91 -7.15 -13.50
CA ALA A 137 2.71 -6.68 -12.13
C ALA A 137 1.68 -7.48 -11.31
N SER A 138 0.96 -8.43 -11.92
CA SER A 138 -0.09 -9.23 -11.26
C SER A 138 0.05 -10.74 -11.47
N ASN A 139 1.16 -11.22 -12.02
CA ASN A 139 1.42 -12.64 -12.27
C ASN A 139 1.95 -13.41 -11.05
N GLY A 140 2.29 -12.72 -9.96
CA GLY A 140 2.78 -13.30 -8.71
C GLY A 140 1.67 -13.86 -7.81
N ALA A 141 2.06 -14.41 -6.65
CA ALA A 141 1.11 -14.83 -5.63
C ALA A 141 0.53 -13.60 -4.92
N LEU A 142 -0.80 -13.54 -4.74
CA LEU A 142 -1.45 -12.44 -4.03
C LEU A 142 -0.97 -12.38 -2.57
N PHE A 143 -0.19 -11.34 -2.27
CA PHE A 143 0.50 -11.17 -1.00
C PHE A 143 -0.33 -10.37 -0.01
N LEU A 144 -0.88 -9.23 -0.42
CA LEU A 144 -1.65 -8.33 0.43
C LEU A 144 -2.78 -7.70 -0.37
N THR A 145 -3.99 -7.66 0.19
CA THR A 145 -5.11 -6.93 -0.40
C THR A 145 -5.50 -5.79 0.53
N LEU A 146 -5.62 -4.59 -0.04
CA LEU A 146 -5.96 -3.37 0.66
C LEU A 146 -7.17 -2.69 0.01
N THR A 147 -7.92 -1.93 0.80
CA THR A 147 -9.06 -1.12 0.39
C THR A 147 -8.93 0.30 0.90
N GLY A 148 -9.49 1.27 0.17
CA GLY A 148 -9.48 2.67 0.57
C GLY A 148 -10.15 2.93 1.92
N HIS A 149 -9.42 3.56 2.83
CA HIS A 149 -9.92 4.04 4.12
C HIS A 149 -10.32 5.51 4.00
N ALA A 150 -11.40 5.92 4.66
CA ALA A 150 -11.93 7.28 4.54
C ALA A 150 -10.99 8.34 5.15
N ILE A 151 -10.62 9.36 4.36
CA ILE A 151 -9.77 10.48 4.79
C ILE A 151 -10.56 11.75 5.13
N ASP A 152 -11.86 11.77 4.81
CA ASP A 152 -12.76 12.87 5.16
C ASP A 152 -14.22 12.42 5.39
N GLY A 153 -15.05 13.35 5.85
CA GLY A 153 -16.47 13.10 6.08
C GLY A 153 -17.31 12.92 4.81
N SER A 154 -16.71 13.07 3.62
CA SER A 154 -17.37 12.82 2.33
C SER A 154 -17.13 11.39 1.83
N GLY A 155 -16.33 10.59 2.56
CA GLY A 155 -15.97 9.23 2.18
C GLY A 155 -14.89 9.16 1.10
N ASN A 156 -14.16 10.26 0.86
CA ASN A 156 -12.98 10.20 0.00
C ASN A 156 -11.93 9.30 0.65
N THR A 157 -11.16 8.56 -0.15
CA THR A 157 -10.12 7.62 0.30
C THR A 157 -8.72 7.99 -0.19
N LEU A 158 -8.66 8.82 -1.23
CA LEU A 158 -7.44 9.36 -1.81
C LEU A 158 -7.68 10.82 -2.22
N ALA A 159 -6.66 11.66 -2.04
CA ALA A 159 -6.65 13.03 -2.53
C ALA A 159 -5.32 13.34 -3.23
N SER A 160 -5.36 14.22 -4.22
CA SER A 160 -4.18 14.74 -4.89
C SER A 160 -4.25 16.25 -5.09
N THR A 161 -3.09 16.89 -5.06
CA THR A 161 -2.89 18.31 -5.33
C THR A 161 -1.81 18.49 -6.39
N VAL A 162 -2.11 19.27 -7.42
CA VAL A 162 -1.15 19.65 -8.46
C VAL A 162 -0.18 20.68 -7.88
N PHE A 163 1.11 20.37 -8.00
CA PHE A 163 2.19 21.28 -7.67
C PHE A 163 2.54 22.22 -8.83
N SER A 164 2.48 21.72 -10.06
CA SER A 164 2.78 22.46 -11.28
C SER A 164 2.00 21.91 -12.46
N GLY A 165 1.55 22.79 -13.37
CA GLY A 165 0.74 22.43 -14.53
C GLY A 165 -0.76 22.51 -14.26
N ASP A 166 -1.52 21.76 -15.06
CA ASP A 166 -2.99 21.68 -14.99
C ASP A 166 -3.40 20.21 -15.07
N LEU A 167 -4.15 19.71 -14.07
CA LEU A 167 -4.63 18.33 -14.05
C LEU A 167 -5.55 18.00 -15.23
N LEU A 168 -6.20 19.02 -15.80
CA LEU A 168 -7.04 18.90 -16.98
C LEU A 168 -6.23 19.05 -18.29
N GLY A 169 -4.94 19.37 -18.17
CA GLY A 169 -3.98 19.46 -19.26
C GLY A 169 -3.09 18.23 -19.38
N LEU A 170 -2.30 18.17 -20.46
CA LEU A 170 -1.40 17.03 -20.76
C LEU A 170 -0.10 17.03 -19.94
N ALA A 171 0.15 18.08 -19.15
CA ALA A 171 1.39 18.27 -18.42
C ALA A 171 1.12 18.77 -17.00
N PHE A 172 1.37 17.90 -16.02
CA PHE A 172 1.28 18.24 -14.61
C PHE A 172 2.27 17.44 -13.76
N THR A 173 2.56 17.97 -12.58
CA THR A 173 3.22 17.30 -11.46
C THR A 173 2.31 17.41 -10.26
N PHE A 174 2.11 16.32 -9.52
CA PHE A 174 1.22 16.30 -8.35
C PHE A 174 1.88 15.60 -7.16
N PHE A 175 1.28 15.85 -6.00
CA PHE A 175 1.42 15.04 -4.80
C PHE A 175 0.06 14.45 -4.47
N GLY A 176 0.03 13.25 -3.92
CA GLY A 176 -1.19 12.61 -3.45
C GLY A 176 -0.94 11.81 -2.19
N GLY A 177 -2.01 11.46 -1.52
CA GLY A 177 -1.94 10.62 -0.33
C GLY A 177 -3.31 10.11 0.07
N GLY A 178 -3.29 9.05 0.86
CA GLY A 178 -4.48 8.38 1.33
C GLY A 178 -4.17 7.39 2.43
N LEU A 179 -5.22 6.68 2.83
CA LEU A 179 -5.16 5.66 3.86
C LEU A 179 -5.76 4.36 3.33
N TRP A 180 -5.27 3.23 3.81
CA TRP A 180 -5.78 1.91 3.46
C TRP A 180 -6.04 1.04 4.67
N ASP A 181 -7.10 0.24 4.56
CA ASP A 181 -7.40 -0.89 5.42
C ASP A 181 -7.07 -2.19 4.70
N VAL A 182 -6.61 -3.19 5.44
CA VAL A 182 -6.45 -4.55 4.94
C VAL A 182 -7.82 -5.17 4.69
N ASP A 183 -8.00 -5.72 3.49
CA ASP A 183 -9.20 -6.49 3.15
C ASP A 183 -9.13 -7.89 3.78
N MET A 184 -9.67 -8.02 4.99
CA MET A 184 -9.76 -9.30 5.69
C MET A 184 -10.78 -10.26 5.08
N ALA A 185 -11.67 -9.80 4.20
CA ALA A 185 -12.57 -10.66 3.43
C ALA A 185 -11.91 -11.17 2.13
N GLY A 186 -10.89 -10.47 1.65
CA GLY A 186 -10.08 -10.82 0.50
C GLY A 186 -9.05 -11.92 0.79
N ALA A 187 -8.44 -12.42 -0.29
CA ALA A 187 -7.28 -13.29 -0.20
C ALA A 187 -6.00 -12.45 -0.04
N GLY A 188 -4.99 -13.03 0.59
CA GLY A 188 -3.68 -12.41 0.73
C GLY A 188 -2.88 -13.12 1.80
N LEU A 189 -1.67 -13.56 1.46
CA LEU A 189 -0.80 -14.30 2.35
C LEU A 189 -0.48 -13.54 3.65
N ALA A 190 -0.48 -12.21 3.59
CA ALA A 190 -0.06 -11.33 4.64
C ALA A 190 -1.20 -10.53 5.31
N ASN A 191 -2.45 -10.65 4.85
CA ASN A 191 -3.55 -9.81 5.33
C ASN A 191 -3.66 -9.84 6.87
N ALA A 192 -3.69 -11.03 7.46
CA ALA A 192 -3.80 -11.20 8.92
C ALA A 192 -2.62 -10.59 9.70
N ASN A 193 -1.46 -10.42 9.07
CA ASN A 193 -0.29 -9.82 9.69
C ASN A 193 -0.31 -8.29 9.61
N PHE A 194 -1.05 -7.71 8.67
CA PHE A 194 -1.05 -6.26 8.41
C PHE A 194 -2.31 -5.53 8.89
N ASN A 195 -3.36 -6.27 9.29
CA ASN A 195 -4.58 -5.72 9.87
C ASN A 195 -4.35 -5.29 11.33
N THR A 196 -3.74 -4.12 11.51
CA THR A 196 -3.19 -3.60 12.76
C THR A 196 -3.94 -2.41 13.35
N ASP A 197 -4.74 -1.69 12.56
CA ASP A 197 -5.39 -0.44 12.95
C ASP A 197 -4.41 0.57 13.59
N SER A 198 -3.16 0.57 13.10
CA SER A 198 -2.05 1.28 13.76
C SER A 198 -1.87 2.74 13.29
N VAL A 199 -2.45 3.10 12.15
CA VAL A 199 -2.37 4.44 11.59
C VAL A 199 -3.57 5.25 12.07
N LEU A 200 -3.32 6.31 12.82
CA LEU A 200 -4.39 7.21 13.26
C LEU A 200 -5.07 7.86 12.05
N ALA A 201 -6.38 7.69 11.93
CA ALA A 201 -7.19 8.39 10.95
C ALA A 201 -8.21 9.29 11.64
N ALA A 202 -8.57 10.38 10.97
CA ALA A 202 -9.54 11.34 11.50
C ALA A 202 -11.00 10.88 11.30
N PHE A 203 -11.23 9.91 10.44
CA PHE A 203 -12.53 9.39 10.02
C PHE A 203 -12.44 7.88 9.90
N GLY A 204 -13.58 7.16 9.96
CA GLY A 204 -13.61 5.72 9.65
C GLY A 204 -13.03 4.77 10.71
N GLY A 205 -12.23 5.25 11.66
CA GLY A 205 -11.51 4.40 12.62
C GLY A 205 -10.02 4.74 12.58
N ASN A 206 -9.17 3.80 12.96
CA ASN A 206 -7.77 3.86 12.53
C ASN A 206 -7.65 3.06 11.23
N ALA A 207 -6.61 3.34 10.45
CA ALA A 207 -6.25 2.62 9.24
C ALA A 207 -5.06 1.68 9.48
N ASP A 208 -4.78 0.81 8.51
CA ASP A 208 -3.62 -0.09 8.54
C ASP A 208 -2.38 0.52 7.90
N PHE A 209 -2.59 1.31 6.83
CA PHE A 209 -1.53 1.94 6.07
C PHE A 209 -1.82 3.40 5.79
N ALA A 210 -0.75 4.20 5.75
CA ALA A 210 -0.72 5.49 5.10
C ALA A 210 0.19 5.43 3.89
N PHE A 211 -0.15 6.16 2.83
CA PHE A 211 0.75 6.34 1.70
C PHE A 211 0.78 7.79 1.24
N ASP A 212 1.96 8.18 0.75
CA ASP A 212 2.21 9.43 0.06
C ASP A 212 2.79 9.11 -1.32
N THR A 213 2.36 9.83 -2.34
CA THR A 213 2.83 9.65 -3.72
C THR A 213 3.13 10.97 -4.39
N SER A 214 4.00 10.93 -5.38
CA SER A 214 4.24 12.03 -6.30
C SER A 214 4.43 11.51 -7.71
N GLY A 215 3.97 12.26 -8.70
CA GLY A 215 4.07 11.84 -10.09
C GLY A 215 4.00 12.99 -11.07
N ARG A 216 4.32 12.69 -12.33
CA ARG A 216 4.28 13.61 -13.46
C ARG A 216 3.97 12.88 -14.75
N THR A 217 3.49 13.61 -15.77
CA THR A 217 3.17 13.02 -17.09
C THR A 217 4.39 12.82 -18.01
N SER A 218 5.62 13.03 -17.52
CA SER A 218 6.85 12.88 -18.31
C SER A 218 7.72 11.72 -17.82
N GLY A 219 8.39 11.05 -18.77
CA GLY A 219 9.21 9.88 -18.49
C GLY A 219 8.41 8.57 -18.34
N VAL A 220 7.21 8.52 -18.95
CA VAL A 220 6.39 7.30 -19.00
C VAL A 220 6.96 6.29 -20.01
N PRO A 221 6.81 4.97 -19.78
CA PRO A 221 7.39 3.95 -20.66
C PRO A 221 6.69 3.85 -22.01
N HIS A 222 5.36 4.06 -22.03
CA HIS A 222 4.50 3.90 -23.21
C HIS A 222 3.85 5.23 -23.65
N PRO A 223 4.62 6.28 -24.02
CA PRO A 223 4.06 7.60 -24.30
C PRO A 223 3.08 7.63 -25.49
N GLY A 224 3.17 6.66 -26.40
CA GLY A 224 2.25 6.51 -27.53
C GLY A 224 0.81 6.15 -27.12
N GLU A 225 0.60 5.66 -25.89
CA GLU A 225 -0.71 5.30 -25.36
C GLU A 225 -1.43 6.51 -24.72
N CYS A 226 -0.77 7.68 -24.65
CA CYS A 226 -1.21 8.87 -23.92
C CYS A 226 -1.87 9.94 -24.80
N THR A 227 -2.83 9.52 -25.63
CA THR A 227 -3.35 10.41 -26.68
C THR A 227 -4.42 11.40 -26.18
N GLN A 228 -5.12 11.17 -25.05
CA GLN A 228 -6.23 12.04 -24.60
C GLN A 228 -6.49 12.11 -23.07
N LEU A 229 -5.49 11.95 -22.20
CA LEU A 229 -5.64 11.77 -20.73
C LEU A 229 -6.45 10.51 -20.33
N ALA A 230 -7.36 10.04 -21.17
CA ALA A 230 -7.91 8.70 -21.19
C ALA A 230 -6.94 7.78 -21.95
N GLY A 231 -5.87 7.38 -21.27
CA GLY A 231 -4.81 6.53 -21.81
C GLY A 231 -4.15 5.75 -20.68
N ALA A 232 -3.57 4.60 -21.00
CA ALA A 232 -3.00 3.72 -20.01
C ALA A 232 -1.60 4.22 -19.58
N SER A 233 -1.35 4.25 -18.27
CA SER A 233 -0.04 4.58 -17.66
C SER A 233 0.60 5.91 -18.11
N CYS A 234 -0.19 6.97 -18.19
CA CYS A 234 0.24 8.30 -18.64
C CYS A 234 0.87 9.19 -17.57
N VAL A 235 1.03 8.65 -16.38
CA VAL A 235 1.69 9.29 -15.26
C VAL A 235 2.73 8.31 -14.73
N ALA A 236 3.93 8.83 -14.46
CA ALA A 236 5.00 8.09 -13.80
C ALA A 236 5.39 8.81 -12.50
N GLY A 237 5.64 8.04 -11.44
CA GLY A 237 5.86 8.56 -10.11
C GLY A 237 6.56 7.59 -9.16
N SER A 238 6.53 7.96 -7.88
CA SER A 238 7.03 7.17 -6.75
C SER A 238 6.07 7.30 -5.57
N ALA A 239 6.19 6.39 -4.60
CA ALA A 239 5.41 6.46 -3.38
C ALA A 239 6.18 5.92 -2.17
N ASP A 240 5.76 6.36 -0.98
CA ASP A 240 6.17 5.81 0.30
C ASP A 240 4.93 5.30 1.01
N ILE A 241 4.92 4.02 1.37
CA ILE A 241 3.81 3.37 2.06
C ILE A 241 4.31 2.95 3.44
N ARG A 242 3.55 3.28 4.48
CA ARG A 242 3.91 2.99 5.88
C ARG A 242 2.78 2.21 6.54
N GLY A 243 3.13 1.12 7.21
CA GLY A 243 2.21 0.35 8.04
C GLY A 243 2.94 -0.30 9.20
N ALA A 244 2.20 -1.11 9.97
CA ALA A 244 2.76 -1.97 11.00
C ALA A 244 2.42 -3.44 10.70
N VAL A 245 3.20 -4.35 11.29
CA VAL A 245 2.89 -5.78 11.28
C VAL A 245 2.52 -6.19 12.70
N ILE A 246 1.45 -6.96 12.86
CA ILE A 246 1.23 -7.73 14.07
C ILE A 246 2.25 -8.88 14.08
N PRO A 247 3.19 -8.90 15.05
CA PRO A 247 4.02 -10.07 15.28
C PRO A 247 3.10 -11.24 15.61
N GLU A 248 3.35 -12.40 15.00
CA GLU A 248 2.45 -13.56 15.02
C GLU A 248 1.58 -13.66 16.29
N PRO A 249 0.25 -13.69 16.14
CA PRO A 249 -0.64 -13.78 17.29
C PRO A 249 -0.49 -15.17 17.94
N GLY A 250 0.16 -15.20 19.09
CA GLY A 250 -0.13 -16.19 20.13
C GLY A 250 0.72 -17.44 20.20
N THR A 251 1.65 -17.76 19.28
CA THR A 251 2.49 -18.96 19.44
C THR A 251 3.43 -18.85 20.65
N LEU A 252 4.01 -17.68 20.92
CA LEU A 252 4.79 -17.42 22.13
C LEU A 252 3.92 -17.35 23.39
N ALA A 253 2.70 -16.82 23.28
CA ALA A 253 1.77 -16.78 24.40
C ALA A 253 1.22 -18.18 24.74
N LEU A 254 0.90 -19.01 23.74
CA LEU A 254 0.49 -20.41 23.87
C LEU A 254 1.65 -21.31 24.29
N ALA A 255 2.87 -21.08 23.80
CA ALA A 255 4.06 -21.77 24.28
C ALA A 255 4.36 -21.38 25.73
N GLY A 256 4.23 -20.09 26.07
CA GLY A 256 4.37 -19.58 27.43
C GLY A 256 3.30 -20.12 28.38
N LEU A 257 2.03 -20.15 27.95
CA LEU A 257 0.91 -20.76 28.70
C LEU A 257 1.05 -22.28 28.79
N GLY A 258 1.53 -22.94 27.74
CA GLY A 258 1.82 -24.37 27.72
C GLY A 258 2.95 -24.74 28.69
N LEU A 259 4.02 -23.92 28.73
CA LEU A 259 5.12 -24.06 29.69
C LEU A 259 4.68 -23.74 31.12
N MET A 260 3.85 -22.71 31.33
CA MET A 260 3.25 -22.45 32.65
C MET A 260 2.34 -23.61 33.09
N GLY A 261 1.52 -24.17 32.20
CA GLY A 261 0.68 -25.34 32.47
C GLY A 261 1.51 -26.58 32.87
N LEU A 262 2.64 -26.82 32.22
CA LEU A 262 3.59 -27.88 32.57
C LEU A 262 4.34 -27.61 33.89
N GLY A 263 4.66 -26.35 34.18
CA GLY A 263 5.32 -25.90 35.42
C GLY A 263 4.43 -26.07 36.67
N PHE A 264 3.13 -25.79 36.57
CA PHE A 264 2.18 -26.00 37.67
C PHE A 264 1.65 -27.45 37.76
N GLY A 265 1.62 -28.20 36.64
CA GLY A 265 1.20 -29.60 36.61
C GLY A 265 2.22 -30.60 37.17
N SER A 266 3.52 -30.27 37.12
CA SER A 266 4.62 -31.17 37.54
C SER A 266 4.78 -31.32 39.07
N LYS A 267 4.09 -30.51 39.89
CA LYS A 267 4.18 -30.59 41.37
C LYS A 267 3.23 -31.61 42.04
N ARG A 268 2.46 -32.42 41.29
CA ARG A 268 1.49 -33.39 41.85
C ARG A 268 1.95 -34.86 41.90
N ARG A 269 3.25 -35.16 41.94
CA ARG A 269 3.71 -36.53 42.23
C ARG A 269 4.82 -36.56 43.27
N LYS A 270 4.43 -36.46 44.54
CA LYS A 270 5.13 -37.13 45.65
C LYS A 270 4.13 -37.58 46.73
N ILE A 271 4.10 -38.91 46.93
CA ILE A 271 3.80 -39.68 48.16
C ILE A 271 2.28 -39.84 48.42
N ALA A 272 1.71 -41.04 48.58
CA ALA A 272 2.15 -42.08 49.51
C ALA A 272 2.10 -43.52 48.99
N ALA A 273 3.17 -44.24 49.32
CA ALA A 273 3.21 -45.70 49.43
C ALA A 273 2.75 -46.11 50.84
N CYS A 274 1.84 -47.08 50.91
CA CYS A 274 1.81 -48.22 51.82
C CYS A 274 0.69 -49.16 51.36
#